data_AF-A0A0A9DSM9-F1
#
_entry.id   AF-A0A0A9DSM9-F1
#
_cell.length_a   1.000
_cell.length_b   1.000
_cell.length_c   1.000
_cell.angle_alpha   90.00
_cell.angle_beta   90.00
_cell.angle_gamma   90.00
#
_symmetry.space_group_name_H-M   'P 1'
#
loop_
_entity.id
_entity.type
_entity.pdbx_description
1 polymer ?
#
loop_
_entity_poly.entity_id
_entity_poly.type
_entity_poly.pdbx_seq_one_letter_code
_entity_poly.pdbx_strand_id
1 'polypeptide(L)'
;MVIVVAEGAGQDLIAQSIPAADQQDASGNKLLLDVGLWLTHKIKDYCKSKKMEMTIKYIDPTYMIRAIPSNASDNVYCTLLAHSAIHGAMAGYSFTVGMVNGRHAYIPFHRVTSTRNKVRITDRMWARLLSSTNQPSFLSQKDIDAAREADKAANNRENGEDTKKKSAPLLANGEK
;
A
#
# COMPACT_ATOMS: atom_id res chain seq x y z
N MET A 1 21.30 -15.14 5.02
CA MET A 1 20.06 -14.84 4.27
C MET A 1 19.17 -13.99 5.15
N VAL A 2 18.62 -12.89 4.62
CA VAL A 2 17.66 -12.04 5.32
C VAL A 2 16.37 -12.08 4.50
N ILE A 3 15.24 -12.31 5.16
CA ILE A 3 13.92 -12.31 4.54
C ILE A 3 13.12 -11.18 5.17
N VAL A 4 12.55 -10.32 4.34
CA VAL A 4 11.62 -9.26 4.77
C VAL A 4 10.25 -9.63 4.25
N VAL A 5 9.25 -9.60 5.13
CA VAL A 5 7.87 -9.99 4.82
C VAL A 5 6.94 -8.90 5.32
N ALA A 6 6.01 -8.46 4.46
CA ALA A 6 4.95 -7.55 4.86
C ALA A 6 3.86 -8.31 5.64
N GLU A 7 3.24 -7.69 6.64
CA GLU A 7 2.20 -8.32 7.49
C GLU A 7 1.04 -8.94 6.68
N GLY A 8 0.66 -8.29 5.57
CA GLY A 8 -0.42 -8.76 4.70
C GLY A 8 0.00 -9.83 3.67
N ALA A 9 1.27 -10.25 3.64
CA ALA A 9 1.74 -11.22 2.67
C ALA A 9 1.22 -12.64 2.99
N GLY A 10 0.79 -13.37 1.97
CA GLY A 10 0.48 -14.81 2.08
C GLY A 10 -0.72 -15.17 2.95
N GLN A 11 -1.59 -14.21 3.30
CA GLN A 11 -2.76 -14.45 4.15
C GLN A 11 -3.67 -15.58 3.62
N ASP A 12 -3.80 -15.70 2.30
CA ASP A 12 -4.56 -16.80 1.67
C ASP A 12 -3.94 -18.18 1.92
N LEU A 13 -2.60 -18.26 1.96
CA LEU A 13 -1.86 -19.50 2.24
C LEU A 13 -1.96 -19.89 3.71
N ILE A 14 -1.92 -18.90 4.60
CA ILE A 14 -2.06 -19.12 6.04
C ILE A 14 -3.48 -19.61 6.36
N ALA A 15 -4.50 -18.98 5.76
CA ALA A 15 -5.90 -19.34 5.93
C ALA A 15 -6.23 -20.78 5.48
N GLN A 16 -5.52 -21.31 4.46
CA GLN A 16 -5.65 -22.71 4.06
C GLN A 16 -5.06 -23.69 5.09
N SER A 17 -4.05 -23.25 5.84
CA SER A 17 -3.29 -24.10 6.77
C SER A 17 -3.81 -24.05 8.21
N ILE A 18 -4.49 -22.96 8.59
CA ILE A 18 -5.05 -22.74 9.91
C ILE A 18 -6.51 -22.34 9.68
N PRO A 19 -7.50 -23.12 10.16
CA PRO A 19 -8.89 -22.71 10.18
C PRO A 19 -9.05 -21.64 11.29
N ALA A 20 -8.49 -20.47 11.07
CA ALA A 20 -8.75 -19.31 11.90
C ALA A 20 -10.03 -18.68 11.39
N ALA A 21 -11.02 -18.57 12.29
CA ALA A 21 -12.25 -17.83 12.05
C ALA A 21 -11.94 -16.43 11.50
N ASP A 22 -12.81 -15.91 10.62
CA ASP A 22 -12.79 -14.53 10.16
C ASP A 22 -13.01 -13.56 11.33
N GLN A 23 -12.01 -13.43 12.19
CA GLN A 23 -12.02 -12.52 13.31
C GLN A 23 -11.88 -11.11 12.77
N GLN A 24 -12.78 -10.24 13.22
CA GLN A 24 -12.76 -8.83 12.91
C GLN A 24 -12.34 -8.06 14.15
N ASP A 25 -11.62 -6.95 13.97
CA ASP A 25 -11.37 -6.01 15.04
C ASP A 25 -12.65 -5.22 15.40
N ALA A 26 -12.59 -4.40 16.46
CA ALA A 26 -13.72 -3.57 16.87
C ALA A 26 -14.14 -2.51 15.82
N SER A 27 -13.30 -2.28 14.80
CA SER A 27 -13.55 -1.36 13.68
C SER A 27 -14.06 -2.07 12.42
N GLY A 28 -14.25 -3.41 12.47
CA GLY A 28 -14.71 -4.22 11.34
C GLY A 28 -13.62 -4.61 10.33
N ASN A 29 -12.34 -4.37 10.62
CA ASN A 29 -11.24 -4.83 9.77
C ASN A 29 -10.97 -6.32 10.02
N LYS A 30 -10.66 -7.06 8.95
CA LYS A 30 -10.20 -8.45 9.07
C LYS A 30 -8.88 -8.48 9.83
N LEU A 31 -8.83 -9.26 10.91
CA LEU A 31 -7.62 -9.47 11.68
C LEU A 31 -6.66 -10.34 10.85
N LEU A 32 -5.45 -9.81 10.61
CA LEU A 32 -4.42 -10.53 9.89
C LEU A 32 -3.74 -11.55 10.81
N LEU A 33 -3.44 -12.71 10.26
CA LEU A 33 -2.67 -13.73 10.96
C LEU A 33 -1.17 -13.39 10.89
N ASP A 34 -0.42 -13.75 11.94
CA ASP A 34 1.02 -13.48 11.98
C ASP A 34 1.78 -14.38 10.98
N VAL A 35 2.09 -13.77 9.82
CA VAL A 35 2.89 -14.40 8.76
C VAL A 35 4.33 -14.67 9.18
N GLY A 36 4.90 -13.87 10.07
CA GLY A 36 6.29 -13.98 10.50
C GLY A 36 6.53 -15.24 11.31
N LEU A 37 5.67 -15.49 12.30
CA LEU A 37 5.68 -16.73 13.08
C LEU A 37 5.36 -17.95 12.21
N TRP A 38 4.32 -17.84 11.36
CA TRP A 38 3.93 -18.93 10.46
C TRP A 38 5.09 -19.34 9.53
N LEU A 39 5.74 -18.37 8.89
CA LEU A 39 6.85 -18.62 7.97
C LEU A 39 8.05 -19.22 8.71
N THR A 40 8.34 -18.73 9.91
CA THR A 40 9.42 -19.26 10.75
C THR A 40 9.21 -20.74 11.06
N HIS A 41 7.99 -21.15 11.39
CA HIS A 41 7.66 -22.56 11.62
C HIS A 41 7.82 -23.39 10.35
N LYS A 42 7.26 -22.93 9.21
CA LYS A 42 7.37 -23.66 7.93
C LYS A 42 8.81 -23.87 7.47
N ILE A 43 9.68 -22.87 7.61
CA ILE A 43 11.09 -23.01 7.25
C ILE A 43 11.78 -24.02 8.18
N LYS A 44 11.52 -23.96 9.49
CA LYS A 44 12.08 -24.93 10.46
C LYS A 44 11.66 -26.36 10.13
N ASP A 45 10.38 -26.57 9.82
CA ASP A 45 9.86 -27.90 9.48
C ASP A 45 10.49 -28.45 8.20
N TYR A 46 10.64 -27.60 7.17
CA TYR A 46 11.31 -27.96 5.94
C TYR A 46 12.78 -28.34 6.18
N CYS A 47 13.54 -27.54 6.92
CA CYS A 47 14.95 -27.82 7.24
C CYS A 47 15.11 -29.11 8.06
N LYS A 48 14.22 -29.37 9.02
CA LYS A 48 14.18 -30.64 9.78
C LYS A 48 13.96 -31.84 8.87
N SER A 49 13.01 -31.75 7.92
CA SER A 49 12.73 -32.84 6.97
C SER A 49 13.94 -33.18 6.09
N LYS A 50 14.78 -32.19 5.78
CA LYS A 50 16.02 -32.33 4.99
C LYS A 50 17.26 -32.60 5.84
N LYS A 51 17.13 -32.76 7.16
CA LYS A 51 18.25 -32.93 8.11
C LYS A 51 19.30 -31.82 8.01
N MET A 52 18.87 -30.59 7.73
CA MET A 52 19.74 -29.41 7.70
C MET A 52 19.64 -28.66 9.03
N GLU A 53 20.78 -28.43 9.69
CA GLU A 53 20.82 -27.55 10.86
C GLU A 53 20.70 -26.10 10.42
N MET A 54 19.73 -25.36 10.99
CA MET A 54 19.45 -23.98 10.64
C MET A 54 19.04 -23.17 11.87
N THR A 55 19.69 -22.03 12.08
CA THR A 55 19.33 -21.06 13.12
C THR A 55 18.51 -19.93 12.50
N ILE A 56 17.27 -19.74 12.97
CA ILE A 56 16.39 -18.66 12.52
C ILE A 56 16.14 -17.71 13.69
N LYS A 57 16.32 -16.41 13.43
CA LYS A 57 15.96 -15.34 14.35
C LYS A 57 14.80 -14.56 13.74
N TYR A 58 13.68 -14.54 14.46
CA TYR A 58 12.52 -13.73 14.10
C TYR A 58 12.63 -12.36 14.77
N ILE A 59 12.40 -11.30 14.02
CA ILE A 59 12.42 -9.92 14.49
C ILE A 59 11.13 -9.27 13.98
N ASP A 60 10.29 -8.81 14.91
CA ASP A 60 9.12 -7.99 14.61
C ASP A 60 9.35 -6.56 15.11
N PRO A 61 9.72 -5.62 14.22
CA PRO A 61 9.95 -4.24 14.58
C PRO A 61 8.66 -3.40 14.57
N THR A 62 7.46 -3.97 14.45
CA THR A 62 6.20 -3.22 14.25
C THR A 62 6.00 -2.10 15.27
N TYR A 63 6.17 -2.37 16.56
CA TYR A 63 6.07 -1.33 17.58
C TYR A 63 7.26 -0.36 17.54
N MET A 64 8.45 -0.84 17.23
CA MET A 64 9.65 0.00 17.15
C MET A 64 9.53 1.04 16.03
N ILE A 65 8.97 0.68 14.88
CA ILE A 65 8.81 1.60 13.75
C ILE A 65 7.63 2.56 13.94
N ARG A 66 6.58 2.15 14.66
CA ARG A 66 5.36 2.97 14.85
C ARG A 66 5.42 3.88 16.07
N ALA A 67 6.24 3.57 17.07
CA ALA A 67 6.33 4.31 18.33
C ALA A 67 7.56 5.23 18.43
N ILE A 68 8.44 5.23 17.43
CA ILE A 68 9.59 6.14 17.40
C ILE A 68 9.15 7.57 17.09
N PRO A 69 9.77 8.61 17.68
CA PRO A 69 9.52 9.99 17.28
C PRO A 69 9.83 10.22 15.79
N SER A 70 9.09 11.16 15.20
CA SER A 70 9.26 11.61 13.82
C SER A 70 10.66 12.17 13.58
N ASN A 71 11.21 11.87 12.39
CA ASN A 71 12.43 12.53 11.94
C ASN A 71 12.15 13.99 11.51
N ALA A 72 13.21 14.76 11.23
CA ALA A 72 13.07 16.17 10.86
C ALA A 72 12.22 16.38 9.60
N SER A 73 12.36 15.51 8.59
CA SER A 73 11.60 15.59 7.35
C SER A 73 10.11 15.32 7.57
N ASP A 74 9.77 14.32 8.38
CA ASP A 74 8.40 13.99 8.76
C ASP A 74 7.77 15.09 9.60
N ASN A 75 8.54 15.74 10.49
CA ASN A 75 8.06 16.89 11.26
C ASN A 75 7.66 18.07 10.36
N VAL A 76 8.52 18.42 9.40
CA VAL A 76 8.20 19.46 8.40
C VAL A 76 6.97 19.03 7.59
N TYR A 77 6.94 17.79 7.14
CA TYR A 77 5.84 17.26 6.34
C TYR A 77 4.49 17.31 7.06
N CYS A 78 4.42 16.79 8.29
CA CYS A 78 3.23 16.81 9.12
C CYS A 78 2.76 18.24 9.43
N THR A 79 3.69 19.17 9.65
CA THR A 79 3.37 20.58 9.88
C THR A 79 2.71 21.22 8.65
N LEU A 80 3.26 20.98 7.46
CA LEU A 80 2.70 21.50 6.21
C LEU A 80 1.33 20.90 5.88
N LEU A 81 1.14 19.61 6.13
CA LEU A 81 -0.16 18.95 6.01
C LEU A 81 -1.19 19.58 6.98
N ALA A 82 -0.81 19.79 8.24
CA ALA A 82 -1.67 20.37 9.26
C ALA A 82 -2.09 21.80 8.89
N HIS A 83 -1.16 22.67 8.51
CA HIS A 83 -1.46 24.03 8.07
C HIS A 83 -2.42 24.04 6.87
N SER A 84 -2.16 23.18 5.88
CA SER A 84 -3.00 23.06 4.70
C SER A 84 -4.42 22.61 5.04
N ALA A 85 -4.56 21.67 5.99
CA ALA A 85 -5.85 21.18 6.47
C ALA A 85 -6.63 22.27 7.20
N ILE A 86 -5.96 23.03 8.08
CA ILE A 86 -6.56 24.16 8.79
C ILE A 86 -7.06 25.22 7.79
N HIS A 87 -6.22 25.63 6.83
CA HIS A 87 -6.61 26.65 5.86
C HIS A 87 -7.83 26.24 5.04
N GLY A 88 -7.88 24.99 4.56
CA GLY A 88 -9.04 24.54 3.80
C GLY A 88 -10.28 24.32 4.66
N ALA A 89 -10.13 23.92 5.93
CA ALA A 89 -11.25 23.84 6.88
C ALA A 89 -11.83 25.24 7.18
N MET A 90 -10.97 26.24 7.37
CA MET A 90 -11.36 27.65 7.56
C MET A 90 -12.01 28.24 6.31
N ALA A 91 -11.66 27.75 5.12
CA ALA A 91 -12.34 28.09 3.87
C ALA A 91 -13.70 27.37 3.68
N GLY A 92 -14.10 26.50 4.62
CA GLY A 92 -15.39 25.80 4.59
C GLY A 92 -15.41 24.51 3.75
N TYR A 93 -14.24 23.95 3.41
CA TYR A 93 -14.17 22.71 2.62
C TYR A 93 -14.21 21.46 3.51
N SER A 94 -14.75 20.36 2.96
CA SER A 94 -14.68 19.01 3.53
C SER A 94 -13.80 18.12 2.64
N PHE A 95 -12.60 17.78 3.10
CA PHE A 95 -11.54 17.16 2.30
C PHE A 95 -10.47 16.52 3.21
N THR A 96 -9.52 15.81 2.60
CA THR A 96 -8.25 15.42 3.22
C THR A 96 -7.07 16.01 2.46
N VAL A 97 -5.92 16.16 3.11
CA VAL A 97 -4.70 16.71 2.50
C VAL A 97 -3.72 15.58 2.20
N GLY A 98 -3.11 15.62 1.02
CA GLY A 98 -1.99 14.74 0.69
C GLY A 98 -1.04 15.41 -0.30
N MET A 99 0.14 14.81 -0.50
CA MET A 99 1.01 15.21 -1.60
C MET A 99 0.58 14.57 -2.90
N VAL A 100 0.45 15.39 -3.94
CA VAL A 100 0.24 14.96 -5.31
C VAL A 100 1.31 15.66 -6.16
N ASN A 101 2.18 14.88 -6.80
CA ASN A 101 3.27 15.39 -7.65
C ASN A 101 4.11 16.50 -6.98
N GLY A 102 4.46 16.30 -5.70
CA GLY A 102 5.30 17.24 -4.94
C GLY A 102 4.59 18.50 -4.43
N ARG A 103 3.27 18.59 -4.54
CA ARG A 103 2.46 19.70 -4.00
C ARG A 103 1.42 19.21 -3.01
N HIS A 104 1.14 19.99 -1.97
CA HIS A 104 0.03 19.72 -1.06
C HIS A 104 -1.29 20.05 -1.76
N ALA A 105 -2.17 19.06 -1.85
CA ALA A 105 -3.44 19.17 -2.54
C ALA A 105 -4.60 18.79 -1.62
N TYR A 106 -5.76 19.42 -1.87
CA TYR A 106 -7.03 19.06 -1.24
C TYR A 106 -7.67 17.94 -2.05
N ILE A 107 -7.94 16.82 -1.40
CA ILE A 107 -8.43 15.60 -2.03
C ILE A 107 -9.80 15.26 -1.42
N PRO A 108 -10.86 15.14 -2.24
CA PRO A 108 -12.17 14.73 -1.75
C PRO A 108 -12.15 13.31 -1.16
N PHE A 109 -12.88 13.09 -0.07
CA PHE A 109 -12.91 11.78 0.63
C PHE A 109 -13.30 10.61 -0.28
N HIS A 110 -14.32 10.80 -1.13
CA HIS A 110 -14.79 9.76 -2.05
C HIS A 110 -13.73 9.33 -3.07
N ARG A 111 -12.74 10.18 -3.37
CA ARG A 111 -11.60 9.81 -4.23
C ARG A 111 -10.56 9.03 -3.47
N VAL A 112 -10.25 9.43 -2.24
CA VAL A 112 -9.24 8.74 -1.41
C VAL A 112 -9.66 7.32 -1.06
N THR A 113 -10.95 7.07 -0.82
CA THR A 113 -11.44 5.73 -0.50
C THR A 113 -11.68 4.85 -1.72
N SER A 114 -11.74 5.42 -2.92
CA SER A 114 -12.06 4.68 -4.16
C SER A 114 -10.94 3.74 -4.62
N THR A 115 -9.69 4.13 -4.39
CA THR A 115 -8.51 3.43 -4.90
C THR A 115 -7.43 3.34 -3.85
N ARG A 116 -6.62 2.28 -3.89
CA ARG A 116 -5.45 2.09 -3.03
C ARG A 116 -4.20 2.01 -3.89
N ASN A 117 -3.13 2.65 -3.45
CA ASN A 117 -1.82 2.52 -4.09
C ASN A 117 -1.30 1.10 -3.90
N LYS A 118 -0.96 0.44 -5.01
CA LYS A 118 -0.33 -0.88 -5.03
C LYS A 118 1.05 -0.77 -5.65
N VAL A 119 1.97 -1.61 -5.21
CA VAL A 119 3.29 -1.73 -5.83
C VAL A 119 3.09 -2.26 -7.24
N ARG A 120 3.54 -1.49 -8.25
CA ARG A 120 3.55 -1.93 -9.64
C ARG A 120 4.77 -2.83 -9.86
N ILE A 121 4.52 -4.13 -10.04
CA ILE A 121 5.57 -5.13 -10.26
C ILE A 121 6.27 -4.97 -11.62
N THR A 122 5.65 -4.24 -12.54
CA THR A 122 6.16 -3.94 -13.89
C THR A 122 7.07 -2.71 -13.91
N ASP A 123 7.10 -1.93 -12.82
CA ASP A 123 7.77 -0.64 -12.77
C ASP A 123 9.25 -0.73 -12.35
N ARG A 124 10.00 0.33 -12.66
CA ARG A 124 11.42 0.48 -12.37
C ARG A 124 11.74 0.25 -10.89
N MET A 125 10.87 0.68 -9.98
CA MET A 125 11.11 0.50 -8.54
C MET A 125 11.17 -0.98 -8.14
N TRP A 126 10.27 -1.80 -8.67
CA TRP A 126 10.26 -3.24 -8.43
C TRP A 126 11.46 -3.92 -9.09
N ALA A 127 11.78 -3.54 -10.34
CA ALA A 127 12.97 -4.04 -11.03
C ALA A 127 14.26 -3.72 -10.25
N ARG A 128 14.36 -2.51 -9.67
CA ARG A 128 15.49 -2.12 -8.82
C ARG A 128 15.58 -3.01 -7.58
N LEU A 129 14.46 -3.26 -6.88
CA LEU A 129 14.41 -4.16 -5.74
C LEU A 129 14.93 -5.56 -6.08
N LEU A 130 14.46 -6.15 -7.18
CA LEU A 130 14.90 -7.48 -7.64
C LEU A 130 16.41 -7.48 -7.94
N SER A 131 16.89 -6.46 -8.65
CA SER A 131 18.32 -6.34 -9.00
C SER A 131 19.23 -6.14 -7.77
N SER A 132 18.80 -5.36 -6.78
CA SER A 132 19.62 -5.08 -5.58
C SER A 132 19.67 -6.27 -4.63
N THR A 133 18.66 -7.13 -4.66
CA THR A 133 18.54 -8.27 -3.76
C THR A 133 18.94 -9.60 -4.42
N ASN A 134 19.20 -9.59 -5.74
CA ASN A 134 19.45 -10.78 -6.57
C ASN A 134 18.37 -11.87 -6.38
N GLN A 135 17.13 -11.46 -6.07
CA GLN A 135 16.01 -12.39 -5.94
C GLN A 135 15.60 -12.88 -7.33
N PRO A 136 15.34 -14.20 -7.51
CA PRO A 136 14.75 -14.68 -8.74
C PRO A 136 13.33 -14.11 -8.88
N SER A 137 12.90 -13.86 -10.12
CA SER A 137 11.50 -13.54 -10.37
C SER A 137 10.65 -14.78 -10.14
N PHE A 138 9.80 -14.75 -9.11
CA PHE A 138 8.83 -15.82 -8.83
C PHE A 138 7.54 -15.71 -9.65
N LEU A 139 7.47 -14.75 -10.58
CA LEU A 139 6.29 -14.47 -11.39
C LEU A 139 6.29 -15.30 -12.67
N SER A 140 5.13 -15.86 -13.02
CA SER A 140 4.91 -16.46 -14.33
C SER A 140 4.60 -15.40 -15.37
N GLN A 141 4.75 -15.74 -16.66
CA GLN A 141 4.40 -14.82 -17.76
C GLN A 141 2.93 -14.36 -17.68
N LYS A 142 2.04 -15.24 -17.22
CA LYS A 142 0.61 -14.93 -17.03
C LYS A 142 0.39 -13.84 -15.97
N ASP A 143 1.16 -13.88 -14.89
CA ASP A 143 1.06 -12.90 -13.80
C ASP A 143 1.54 -11.52 -14.26
N ILE A 144 2.57 -11.49 -15.09
CA ILE A 144 3.11 -10.25 -15.68
C ILE A 144 2.09 -9.63 -16.64
N ASP A 145 1.47 -10.45 -17.50
CA ASP A 145 0.48 -9.96 -18.45
C ASP A 145 -0.79 -9.48 -17.73
N ALA A 146 -1.26 -10.20 -16.71
CA ALA A 146 -2.37 -9.76 -15.87
C ALA A 146 -2.08 -8.42 -15.16
N ALA A 147 -0.86 -8.22 -14.65
CA ALA A 147 -0.47 -6.96 -14.04
C ALA A 147 -0.44 -5.81 -15.05
N ARG A 148 0.08 -6.04 -16.27
CA ARG A 148 0.08 -5.03 -17.34
C ARG A 148 -1.33 -4.62 -17.76
N GLU A 149 -2.25 -5.58 -17.87
CA GLU A 149 -3.65 -5.27 -18.20
C GLU A 149 -4.35 -4.52 -17.06
N ALA A 150 -4.07 -4.85 -15.80
CA ALA A 150 -4.56 -4.08 -14.65
C ALA A 150 -4.02 -2.64 -14.65
N ASP A 151 -2.73 -2.44 -14.97
CA ASP A 151 -2.12 -1.11 -15.09
C ASP A 151 -2.76 -0.28 -16.22
N LYS A 152 -3.02 -0.89 -17.38
CA LYS A 152 -3.72 -0.24 -18.51
C LYS A 152 -5.15 0.14 -18.13
N ALA A 153 -5.88 -0.75 -17.47
CA ALA A 153 -7.24 -0.50 -17.02
C ALA A 153 -7.30 0.66 -16.00
N ALA A 154 -6.32 0.76 -15.10
CA ALA A 154 -6.21 1.86 -14.16
C ALA A 154 -5.96 3.20 -14.87
N ASN A 155 -4.99 3.25 -15.79
CA ASN A 155 -4.68 4.48 -16.54
C ASN A 155 -5.85 4.95 -17.43
N ASN A 156 -6.61 4.02 -18.01
CA ASN A 156 -7.78 4.37 -18.84
C ASN A 156 -8.94 4.95 -18.01
N ARG A 157 -9.10 4.54 -16.74
CA ARG A 157 -10.09 5.13 -15.83
C ARG A 157 -9.72 6.56 -15.45
N GLU A 158 -8.43 6.84 -15.22
CA GLU A 158 -7.94 8.20 -14.96
C GLU A 158 -8.21 9.15 -16.14
N ASN A 159 -7.95 8.70 -17.37
CA ASN A 159 -8.19 9.51 -18.58
C ASN A 159 -9.69 9.75 -18.90
N GLY A 160 -10.56 8.79 -18.56
CA GLY A 160 -12.01 8.87 -18.81
C GLY A 160 -12.77 9.80 -17.86
N GLU A 161 -12.24 10.05 -16.66
CA GLU A 161 -12.85 10.98 -15.69
C GLU A 161 -12.45 12.44 -15.94
N ASP A 162 -11.21 12.69 -16.40
CA ASP A 162 -10.76 14.03 -16.80
C ASP A 162 -11.50 14.55 -18.05
N THR A 163 -11.88 13.66 -18.97
CA THR A 163 -12.69 14.03 -20.15
C THR A 163 -14.14 14.38 -19.79
N LYS A 164 -14.75 13.73 -18.78
CA LYS A 164 -16.09 14.10 -18.29
C LYS A 164 -16.13 15.42 -17.52
N LYS A 165 -15.01 15.87 -16.92
CA LYS A 165 -14.94 17.18 -16.25
C LYS A 165 -14.73 18.35 -17.21
N LYS A 166 -14.15 18.14 -18.39
CA LYS A 166 -14.04 19.18 -19.43
C LYS A 166 -15.37 19.54 -20.10
N SER A 167 -16.42 18.75 -19.89
CA SER A 167 -17.76 18.97 -20.48
C SER A 167 -18.79 19.58 -19.51
N ALA A 168 -18.38 20.21 -18.41
CA ALA A 168 -19.27 21.07 -17.65
C ALA A 168 -19.39 22.43 -18.37
N PRO A 169 -20.58 22.89 -18.77
CA PRO A 169 -20.71 24.16 -19.48
C PRO A 169 -20.29 25.30 -18.54
N LEU A 170 -19.39 26.16 -19.01
CA LEU A 170 -19.16 27.48 -18.46
C LEU A 170 -20.54 28.15 -18.35
N LEU A 171 -21.02 28.35 -17.12
CA LEU A 171 -22.20 29.18 -16.88
C LEU A 171 -21.90 30.56 -17.44
N ALA A 172 -22.49 30.83 -18.62
CA ALA A 172 -22.60 32.14 -19.20
C ALA A 172 -23.44 32.98 -18.22
N ASN A 173 -22.78 33.77 -17.39
CA ASN A 173 -23.43 34.90 -16.76
C ASN A 173 -23.42 36.05 -17.78
N GLY A 174 -24.52 36.15 -18.52
CA GLY A 174 -24.91 37.36 -19.21
C GLY A 174 -25.43 38.40 -18.22
N GLU A 175 -24.92 39.62 -18.40
CA GLU A 175 -25.60 40.92 -18.27
C GLU A 175 -26.72 41.08 -17.23
N LYS A 176 -26.43 41.84 -16.17
CA LYS A 176 -26.83 43.26 -16.02
C LYS A 176 -26.03 43.93 -14.91
#